data_AF-A0A8C9FV99-F1
#
_entry.id   AF-A0A8C9FV99-F1
#
_cell.length_a   1.000
_cell.length_b   1.000
_cell.length_c   1.000
_cell.angle_alpha   90.00
_cell.angle_beta   90.00
_cell.angle_gamma   90.00
#
_symmetry.space_group_name_H-M   'P 1'
#
loop_
_entity.id
_entity.type
_entity.pdbx_description
1 polymer ?
#
loop_
_entity_poly.entity_id
_entity_poly.type
_entity_poly.pdbx_seq_one_letter_code
_entity_poly.pdbx_strand_id
1 'polypeptide(L)'
;MLPHAEFFTKDGLEVTLPFGGLRGRGVMKQDPPMVWDLHVSLEDLFFGCTKKMKISRRVMNEDGQTSTIRDKILIIDVQPGWKQGTRVTFEKEGDQGPNVIPADITFVIQEKPHPRFKRTNDDLIYVVNIPLGKALIGCTVDVRTLDGRLLSIPINDIVHPTYCKAVPGEGMPLLEDPRRRGDLLIHFNVCFPKRLPPNKKLLLRSALLS
;
A
#
# COMPACT_ATOMS: atom_id res chain seq x y z
N MET A 1 -66.50 -44.84 3.40
CA MET A 1 -66.14 -45.50 4.68
C MET A 1 -64.77 -44.94 5.06
N LEU A 2 -64.69 -44.18 6.17
CA LEU A 2 -63.51 -43.48 6.75
C LEU A 2 -62.37 -44.47 7.15
N PRO A 3 -61.19 -44.10 7.75
CA PRO A 3 -60.62 -42.77 8.15
C PRO A 3 -59.11 -42.58 7.76
N HIS A 4 -58.54 -41.36 7.68
CA HIS A 4 -57.85 -40.51 8.70
C HIS A 4 -56.39 -40.88 9.06
N ALA A 5 -55.48 -39.92 8.87
CA ALA A 5 -54.36 -39.66 9.78
C ALA A 5 -53.94 -38.19 9.67
N GLU A 6 -54.45 -37.38 10.60
CA GLU A 6 -53.93 -36.05 10.93
C GLU A 6 -52.57 -36.17 11.61
N PHE A 7 -51.63 -35.30 11.24
CA PHE A 7 -50.48 -35.00 12.06
C PHE A 7 -50.64 -33.58 12.60
N PHE A 8 -51.01 -33.49 13.88
CA PHE A 8 -50.90 -32.27 14.67
C PHE A 8 -49.47 -32.12 15.19
N THR A 9 -48.88 -30.92 15.03
CA THR A 9 -47.88 -30.40 15.96
C THR A 9 -48.49 -29.27 16.77
N LYS A 10 -48.30 -29.39 18.09
CA LYS A 10 -48.65 -28.42 19.12
C LYS A 10 -47.91 -27.12 18.87
N ASP A 11 -48.68 -26.08 18.61
CA ASP A 11 -48.52 -24.69 19.05
C ASP A 11 -49.27 -23.84 18.02
N GLY A 12 -50.46 -23.38 18.39
CA GLY A 12 -51.47 -22.78 17.50
C GLY A 12 -51.08 -21.41 16.93
N LEU A 13 -50.01 -21.35 16.14
CA LEU A 13 -49.70 -20.20 15.31
C LEU A 13 -49.94 -20.56 13.84
N GLU A 14 -50.84 -19.83 13.20
CA GLU A 14 -51.07 -19.87 11.76
C GLU A 14 -49.74 -19.70 11.01
N VAL A 15 -49.47 -20.60 10.06
CA VAL A 15 -48.45 -20.36 9.04
C VAL A 15 -48.96 -19.24 8.15
N THR A 16 -48.62 -18.00 8.49
CA THR A 16 -48.86 -16.85 7.62
C THR A 16 -47.96 -17.02 6.39
N LEU A 17 -48.49 -17.65 5.34
CA LEU A 17 -47.87 -17.62 4.02
C LEU A 17 -47.72 -16.15 3.62
N PRO A 18 -46.51 -15.65 3.29
CA PRO A 18 -46.32 -14.25 2.92
C PRO A 18 -46.74 -14.08 1.46
N PHE A 19 -48.03 -14.25 1.16
CA PHE A 19 -48.64 -13.63 -0.01
C PHE A 19 -48.86 -12.15 0.33
N GLY A 20 -47.78 -11.38 0.31
CA GLY A 20 -47.78 -9.92 0.46
C GLY A 20 -48.14 -9.22 -0.86
N GLY A 21 -49.16 -8.36 -0.82
CA GLY A 21 -49.77 -7.70 -1.98
C GLY A 21 -48.95 -6.62 -2.70
N LEU A 22 -49.62 -6.00 -3.68
CA LEU A 22 -49.16 -5.12 -4.76
C LEU A 22 -48.50 -3.77 -4.39
N ARG A 23 -48.09 -3.53 -3.13
CA ARG A 23 -47.39 -2.28 -2.74
C ARG A 23 -46.35 -2.49 -1.64
N GLY A 24 -45.38 -3.38 -1.88
CA GLY A 24 -44.15 -3.39 -1.11
C GLY A 24 -43.19 -2.31 -1.62
N ARG A 25 -43.13 -1.13 -0.97
CA ARG A 25 -41.98 -0.23 -1.11
C ARG A 25 -40.79 -0.95 -0.44
N GLY A 26 -40.09 -1.77 -1.21
CA GLY A 26 -38.91 -2.48 -0.74
C GLY A 26 -37.89 -1.48 -0.20
N VAL A 27 -37.41 -1.72 1.03
CA VAL A 27 -36.33 -0.93 1.62
C VAL A 27 -35.11 -1.12 0.73
N MET A 28 -34.53 -0.01 0.24
CA MET A 28 -33.32 -0.05 -0.56
C MET A 28 -32.19 -0.61 0.30
N LYS A 29 -31.60 -1.73 -0.11
CA LYS A 29 -30.46 -2.35 0.57
C LYS A 29 -29.18 -1.90 -0.15
N GLN A 30 -28.24 -1.32 0.59
CA GLN A 30 -26.93 -0.97 0.07
C GLN A 30 -25.98 -2.16 0.27
N ASP A 31 -25.33 -2.60 -0.81
CA ASP A 31 -24.28 -3.61 -0.73
C ASP A 31 -23.03 -3.05 -0.03
N PRO A 32 -22.22 -3.88 0.64
CA PRO A 32 -21.01 -3.41 1.32
C PRO A 32 -20.03 -2.76 0.32
N PRO A 33 -19.30 -1.71 0.73
CA PRO A 33 -18.39 -1.01 -0.16
C PRO A 33 -17.27 -1.92 -0.67
N MET A 34 -17.00 -1.87 -1.98
CA MET A 34 -15.92 -2.63 -2.60
C MET A 34 -14.59 -1.92 -2.32
N VAL A 35 -13.66 -2.59 -1.66
CA VAL A 35 -12.34 -2.04 -1.34
C VAL A 35 -11.28 -2.81 -2.11
N TRP A 36 -10.53 -2.13 -2.98
CA TRP A 36 -9.48 -2.73 -3.80
C TRP A 36 -8.13 -2.09 -3.52
N ASP A 37 -7.09 -2.91 -3.45
CA ASP A 37 -5.72 -2.43 -3.30
C ASP A 37 -5.13 -1.99 -4.64
N LEU A 38 -4.60 -0.76 -4.68
CA LEU A 38 -3.86 -0.23 -5.80
C LEU A 38 -2.37 -0.16 -5.45
N HIS A 39 -1.60 -1.11 -5.96
CA HIS A 39 -0.16 -1.15 -5.74
C HIS A 39 0.58 -0.15 -6.64
N VAL A 40 1.31 0.78 -6.02
CA VAL A 40 2.06 1.87 -6.68
C VAL A 40 3.53 1.80 -6.29
N SER A 41 4.44 2.05 -7.23
CA SER A 41 5.89 2.07 -6.93
C SER A 41 6.31 3.37 -6.24
N LEU A 42 7.50 3.37 -5.62
CA LEU A 42 8.02 4.59 -5.00
C LEU A 42 8.31 5.68 -6.02
N GLU A 43 8.73 5.34 -7.25
CA GLU A 43 8.92 6.30 -8.33
C GLU A 43 7.61 6.96 -8.75
N ASP A 44 6.54 6.17 -8.90
CA ASP A 44 5.20 6.68 -9.20
C ASP A 44 4.66 7.58 -8.08
N LEU A 45 4.93 7.25 -6.80
CA LEU A 45 4.57 8.09 -5.64
C LEU A 45 5.47 9.32 -5.49
N PHE A 46 6.65 9.32 -6.12
CA PHE A 46 7.60 10.44 -6.10
C PHE A 46 7.29 11.46 -7.19
N PHE A 47 6.96 11.01 -8.40
CA PHE A 47 6.66 11.89 -9.54
C PHE A 47 5.17 12.18 -9.72
N GLY A 48 4.30 11.34 -9.15
CA GLY A 48 2.89 11.28 -9.50
C GLY A 48 2.67 10.47 -10.78
N CYS A 49 1.51 9.83 -10.90
CA CYS A 49 1.13 9.08 -12.11
C CYS A 49 -0.39 8.96 -12.25
N THR A 50 -0.86 8.71 -13.46
CA THR A 50 -2.27 8.38 -13.70
C THR A 50 -2.42 6.87 -13.89
N LYS A 51 -3.20 6.21 -13.02
CA LYS A 51 -3.57 4.80 -13.13
C LYS A 51 -4.98 4.65 -13.69
N LYS A 52 -5.14 3.79 -14.69
CA LYS A 52 -6.44 3.46 -15.28
C LYS A 52 -6.87 2.07 -14.81
N MET A 53 -7.97 1.99 -14.07
CA MET A 53 -8.51 0.76 -13.50
C MET A 53 -9.78 0.37 -14.25
N LYS A 54 -9.75 -0.77 -14.94
CA LYS A 54 -10.93 -1.30 -15.61
C LYS A 54 -11.79 -2.05 -14.59
N ILE A 55 -13.05 -1.67 -14.49
CA ILE A 55 -14.07 -2.37 -13.70
C ILE A 55 -15.10 -2.97 -14.65
N SER A 56 -15.66 -4.12 -14.28
CA SER A 56 -16.82 -4.72 -14.92
C SER A 56 -17.96 -4.68 -13.92
N ARG A 57 -19.07 -4.06 -14.29
CA ARG A 57 -20.24 -3.89 -13.42
C ARG A 57 -21.52 -4.22 -14.13
N ARG A 58 -22.52 -4.69 -13.39
CA ARG A 58 -23.89 -4.82 -13.85
C ARG A 58 -24.55 -3.45 -13.98
N VAL A 59 -25.16 -3.17 -15.13
CA VAL A 59 -25.89 -1.93 -15.42
C VAL A 59 -27.31 -2.29 -15.81
N MET A 60 -28.30 -1.60 -15.24
CA MET A 60 -29.70 -1.80 -15.60
C MET A 60 -29.96 -1.26 -17.01
N ASN A 61 -30.71 -2.02 -17.81
CA ASN A 61 -31.14 -1.57 -19.12
C ASN A 61 -32.34 -0.61 -18.99
N GLU A 62 -32.68 0.09 -20.08
CA GLU A 62 -33.77 1.08 -20.13
C GLU A 62 -35.15 0.47 -19.81
N ASP A 63 -35.30 -0.84 -19.99
CA ASP A 63 -36.51 -1.59 -19.67
C ASP A 63 -36.77 -1.74 -18.15
N GLY A 64 -35.79 -1.40 -17.30
CA GLY A 64 -35.89 -1.50 -15.85
C GLY A 64 -36.05 -2.92 -15.31
N GLN A 65 -35.93 -3.94 -16.17
CA GLN A 65 -36.15 -5.35 -15.82
C GLN A 65 -34.93 -6.22 -16.11
N THR A 66 -34.16 -5.90 -17.15
CA THR A 66 -32.95 -6.65 -17.51
C THR A 66 -31.69 -5.87 -17.17
N SER A 67 -30.57 -6.60 -17.08
CA SER A 67 -29.27 -6.00 -16.77
C SER A 67 -28.18 -6.57 -17.68
N THR A 68 -27.19 -5.75 -17.99
CA THR A 68 -26.03 -6.11 -18.81
C THR A 68 -24.74 -5.82 -18.07
N ILE A 69 -23.71 -6.65 -18.27
CA ILE A 69 -22.37 -6.37 -17.75
C ILE A 69 -21.72 -5.36 -18.69
N ARG A 70 -21.26 -4.23 -18.14
CA ARG A 70 -20.54 -3.19 -18.87
C ARG A 70 -19.21 -2.91 -18.21
N ASP A 71 -18.21 -2.71 -19.05
CA ASP A 71 -16.89 -2.29 -18.60
C ASP A 71 -16.81 -0.76 -18.50
N LYS A 72 -16.15 -0.27 -17.46
CA LYS A 72 -15.84 1.16 -17.28
C LYS A 72 -14.40 1.31 -16.83
N ILE A 73 -13.75 2.39 -17.27
CA ILE A 73 -12.39 2.73 -16.84
C ILE A 73 -12.49 3.86 -15.81
N LEU A 74 -11.99 3.60 -14.61
CA LEU A 74 -11.80 4.59 -13.56
C LEU A 74 -10.38 5.13 -13.63
N ILE A 75 -10.23 6.45 -13.59
CA ILE A 75 -8.94 7.13 -13.68
C ILE A 75 -8.56 7.64 -12.30
N ILE A 76 -7.40 7.24 -11.80
CA ILE A 76 -6.86 7.63 -10.50
C ILE A 76 -5.58 8.42 -10.75
N ASP A 77 -5.63 9.71 -10.42
CA ASP A 77 -4.47 10.60 -10.49
C ASP A 77 -3.71 10.59 -9.16
N VAL A 78 -2.72 9.72 -9.09
CA VAL A 78 -1.84 9.57 -7.92
C VAL A 78 -0.97 10.81 -7.81
N GLN A 79 -1.14 11.56 -6.72
CA GLN A 79 -0.35 12.75 -6.47
C GLN A 79 1.00 12.40 -5.82
N PRO A 80 2.05 13.20 -6.10
CA PRO A 80 3.32 13.09 -5.39
C PRO A 80 3.13 13.13 -3.87
N GLY A 81 3.85 12.27 -3.15
CA GLY A 81 3.83 12.24 -1.69
C GLY A 81 2.64 11.49 -1.08
N TRP A 82 1.68 10.99 -1.87
CA TRP A 82 0.62 10.10 -1.35
C TRP A 82 1.22 8.96 -0.52
N LYS A 83 0.60 8.67 0.63
CA LYS A 83 1.10 7.69 1.60
C LYS A 83 0.33 6.38 1.45
N GLN A 84 0.94 5.28 1.90
CA GLN A 84 0.21 4.04 2.05
C GLN A 84 -1.09 4.26 2.85
N GLY A 85 -2.20 3.70 2.38
CA GLY A 85 -3.51 3.83 3.00
C GLY A 85 -4.35 5.00 2.49
N THR A 86 -3.83 5.87 1.62
CA THR A 86 -4.66 6.89 0.93
C THR A 86 -5.81 6.21 0.19
N ARG A 87 -7.04 6.73 0.37
CA ARG A 87 -8.26 6.14 -0.19
C ARG A 87 -8.81 7.04 -1.30
N VAL A 88 -9.15 6.43 -2.44
CA VAL A 88 -9.80 7.10 -3.57
C VAL A 88 -11.14 6.42 -3.80
N THR A 89 -12.23 7.13 -3.54
CA THR A 89 -13.59 6.58 -3.63
C THR A 89 -14.27 7.07 -4.89
N PHE A 90 -14.86 6.15 -5.65
CA PHE A 90 -15.76 6.42 -6.75
C PHE A 90 -17.17 6.02 -6.34
N GLU A 91 -18.03 7.03 -6.21
CA GLU A 91 -19.39 6.86 -5.72
C GLU A 91 -20.26 6.11 -6.73
N LYS A 92 -21.05 5.15 -6.25
CA LYS A 92 -22.07 4.42 -7.04
C LYS A 92 -21.50 3.76 -8.31
N GLU A 93 -20.23 3.36 -8.30
CA GLU A 93 -19.59 2.68 -9.42
C GLU A 93 -19.75 1.15 -9.41
N GLY A 94 -20.33 0.58 -8.35
CA GLY A 94 -20.62 -0.85 -8.23
C GLY A 94 -21.78 -1.36 -9.11
N ASP A 95 -22.23 -2.57 -8.80
CA ASP A 95 -23.32 -3.22 -9.53
C ASP A 95 -24.66 -2.51 -9.31
N GLN A 96 -25.42 -2.36 -10.40
CA GLN A 96 -26.78 -1.81 -10.39
C GLN A 96 -27.80 -2.95 -10.36
N GLY A 97 -28.91 -2.72 -9.64
CA GLY A 97 -30.03 -3.65 -9.58
C GLY A 97 -31.34 -2.92 -9.24
N PRO A 98 -32.49 -3.59 -9.43
CA PRO A 98 -33.78 -3.00 -9.10
C PRO A 98 -33.88 -2.75 -7.60
N ASN A 99 -34.26 -1.52 -7.21
CA ASN A 99 -34.33 -1.06 -5.82
C ASN A 99 -33.00 -1.14 -5.04
N VAL A 100 -31.85 -1.17 -5.72
CA VAL A 100 -30.51 -1.18 -5.11
C VAL A 100 -29.78 0.12 -5.44
N ILE A 101 -29.19 0.76 -4.42
CA ILE A 101 -28.24 1.86 -4.63
C ILE A 101 -26.88 1.20 -4.93
N PRO A 102 -26.24 1.50 -6.07
CA PRO A 102 -24.95 0.90 -6.41
C PRO A 102 -23.91 1.20 -5.33
N ALA A 103 -23.08 0.20 -5.01
CA ALA A 103 -22.03 0.35 -4.02
C ALA A 103 -20.93 1.31 -4.49
N ASP A 104 -20.22 1.91 -3.54
CA ASP A 104 -19.03 2.70 -3.82
C ASP A 104 -17.82 1.78 -4.01
N ILE A 105 -16.93 2.16 -4.92
CA ILE A 105 -15.65 1.49 -5.13
C ILE A 105 -14.55 2.36 -4.53
N THR A 106 -13.86 1.84 -3.52
CA THR A 106 -12.73 2.52 -2.88
C THR A 106 -11.43 1.83 -3.26
N PHE A 107 -10.49 2.57 -3.83
CA PHE A 107 -9.11 2.13 -4.02
C PHE A 107 -8.26 2.57 -2.85
N VAL A 108 -7.46 1.67 -2.29
CA VAL A 108 -6.51 1.95 -1.22
C VAL A 108 -5.10 1.85 -1.78
N ILE A 109 -4.32 2.92 -1.65
CA ILE A 109 -2.93 2.93 -2.14
C ILE A 109 -2.08 1.99 -1.28
N GLN A 110 -1.42 1.06 -1.94
CA GLN A 110 -0.42 0.17 -1.36
C GLN A 110 0.95 0.45 -1.98
N GLU A 111 1.99 0.49 -1.16
CA GLU A 111 3.35 0.69 -1.64
C GLU A 111 3.95 -0.63 -2.12
N LYS A 112 4.50 -0.64 -3.33
CA LYS A 112 5.26 -1.79 -3.82
C LYS A 112 6.63 -1.85 -3.13
N PRO A 113 7.10 -3.04 -2.72
CA PRO A 113 8.47 -3.21 -2.27
C PRO A 113 9.46 -2.71 -3.32
N HIS A 114 10.38 -1.84 -2.92
CA HIS A 114 11.42 -1.30 -3.79
C HIS A 114 12.77 -1.97 -3.47
N PRO A 115 13.59 -2.34 -4.48
CA PRO A 115 14.82 -3.12 -4.28
C PRO A 115 15.91 -2.42 -3.46
N ARG A 116 15.89 -1.08 -3.39
CA ARG A 116 16.95 -0.28 -2.73
C ARG A 116 16.47 0.53 -1.54
N PHE A 117 15.18 0.86 -1.50
CA PHE A 117 14.65 1.85 -0.57
C PHE A 117 13.46 1.27 0.17
N LYS A 118 13.35 1.62 1.44
CA LYS A 118 12.15 1.42 2.23
C LYS A 118 11.65 2.78 2.66
N ARG A 119 10.42 3.13 2.29
CA ARG A 119 9.83 4.40 2.74
C ARG A 119 9.44 4.31 4.21
N THR A 120 9.62 5.39 4.94
CA THR A 120 9.09 5.57 6.31
C THR A 120 8.59 7.00 6.41
N ASN A 121 7.27 7.17 6.45
CA ASN A 121 6.62 8.48 6.31
C ASN A 121 7.06 9.20 5.02
N ASP A 122 7.74 10.33 5.15
CA ASP A 122 8.22 11.14 4.04
C ASP A 122 9.72 10.89 3.76
N ASP A 123 10.35 10.02 4.55
CA ASP A 123 11.77 9.69 4.45
C ASP A 123 11.99 8.37 3.69
N LEU A 124 13.19 8.22 3.14
CA LEU A 124 13.64 6.99 2.48
C LEU A 124 14.78 6.35 3.27
N ILE A 125 14.62 5.09 3.63
CA ILE A 125 15.66 4.29 4.25
C ILE A 125 16.44 3.56 3.16
N TYR A 126 17.76 3.71 3.18
CA TYR A 126 18.71 2.98 2.34
C TYR A 126 19.68 2.19 3.23
N VAL A 127 19.78 0.88 3.00
CA VAL A 127 20.68 0.01 3.77
C VAL A 127 21.87 -0.38 2.92
N VAL A 128 23.08 -0.03 3.37
CA VAL A 128 24.32 -0.36 2.68
C VAL A 128 25.18 -1.31 3.52
N ASN A 129 25.75 -2.32 2.86
CA ASN A 129 26.71 -3.21 3.48
C ASN A 129 28.12 -2.64 3.32
N ILE A 130 28.83 -2.42 4.43
CA ILE A 130 30.23 -1.94 4.40
C ILE A 130 31.13 -2.87 5.21
N PRO A 131 32.39 -3.09 4.80
CA PRO A 131 33.34 -3.85 5.59
C PRO A 131 33.77 -3.05 6.83
N LEU A 132 34.11 -3.75 7.92
CA LEU A 132 34.58 -3.14 9.17
C LEU A 132 35.68 -2.09 8.97
N GLY A 133 36.64 -2.33 8.07
CA GLY A 133 37.71 -1.36 7.79
C GLY A 133 37.19 -0.01 7.28
N LYS A 134 36.19 -0.02 6.38
CA LYS A 134 35.54 1.20 5.88
C LYS A 134 34.70 1.88 6.96
N ALA A 135 34.10 1.10 7.85
CA ALA A 135 33.34 1.63 8.98
C ALA A 135 34.24 2.41 9.96
N LEU A 136 35.50 1.98 10.14
CA LEU A 136 36.46 2.60 11.06
C LEU A 136 37.23 3.78 10.47
N ILE A 137 37.57 3.73 9.18
CA ILE A 137 38.47 4.71 8.53
C ILE A 137 37.68 5.79 7.77
N GLY A 138 36.40 5.53 7.49
CA GLY A 138 35.58 6.36 6.62
C GLY A 138 35.45 5.77 5.22
N CYS A 139 34.39 6.17 4.52
CA CYS A 139 34.11 5.72 3.16
C CYS A 139 33.18 6.68 2.43
N THR A 140 33.09 6.52 1.11
CA THR A 140 32.07 7.19 0.29
C THR A 140 31.01 6.16 -0.10
N VAL A 141 29.74 6.54 0.04
CA VAL A 141 28.59 5.73 -0.37
C VAL A 141 27.95 6.38 -1.58
N ASP A 142 27.85 5.62 -2.67
CA ASP A 142 27.17 6.05 -3.88
C ASP A 142 25.72 5.56 -3.87
N VAL A 143 24.77 6.51 -3.87
CA VAL A 143 23.34 6.23 -3.86
C VAL A 143 22.73 6.71 -5.17
N ARG A 144 22.09 5.80 -5.92
CA ARG A 144 21.24 6.15 -7.04
C ARG A 144 19.83 6.47 -6.53
N THR A 145 19.44 7.73 -6.58
CA THR A 145 18.14 8.25 -6.10
C THR A 145 16.97 7.80 -6.99
N LEU A 146 15.74 8.09 -6.56
CA LEU A 146 14.51 7.79 -7.32
C LEU A 146 14.41 8.62 -8.61
N ASP A 147 15.02 9.80 -8.65
CA ASP A 147 15.09 10.65 -9.84
C ASP A 147 16.26 10.32 -10.79
N GLY A 148 17.01 9.26 -10.49
CA GLY A 148 18.08 8.76 -11.36
C GLY A 148 19.43 9.45 -11.18
N ARG A 149 19.54 10.45 -10.30
CA ARG A 149 20.83 11.06 -9.93
C ARG A 149 21.71 10.06 -9.17
N LEU A 150 23.03 10.23 -9.29
CA LEU A 150 24.01 9.50 -8.48
C LEU A 150 24.58 10.46 -7.44
N LEU A 151 24.32 10.20 -6.16
CA LEU A 151 24.84 10.97 -5.04
C LEU A 151 26.01 10.24 -4.41
N SER A 152 27.19 10.87 -4.37
CA SER A 152 28.36 10.35 -3.66
C SER A 152 28.48 11.03 -2.29
N ILE A 153 28.17 10.28 -1.24
CA ILE A 153 28.04 10.81 0.12
C ILE A 153 29.26 10.39 0.94
N PRO A 154 30.13 11.33 1.35
CA PRO A 154 31.27 11.02 2.19
C PRO A 154 30.83 10.77 3.64
N ILE A 155 31.35 9.68 4.21
CA ILE A 155 31.19 9.28 5.60
C ILE A 155 32.57 9.35 6.24
N ASN A 156 32.80 10.44 6.97
CA ASN A 156 34.08 10.71 7.62
C ASN A 156 34.10 10.23 9.08
N ASP A 157 32.92 10.02 9.68
CA ASP A 157 32.79 9.55 11.05
C ASP A 157 32.91 8.03 11.14
N ILE A 158 33.18 7.54 12.36
CA ILE A 158 33.17 6.11 12.65
C ILE A 158 31.73 5.59 12.62
N VAL A 159 31.49 4.62 11.72
CA VAL A 159 30.20 3.96 11.56
C VAL A 159 30.09 2.82 12.58
N HIS A 160 29.34 3.06 13.64
CA HIS A 160 28.95 2.04 14.61
C HIS A 160 27.57 1.44 14.23
N PRO A 161 27.14 0.30 14.82
CA PRO A 161 25.93 -0.42 14.36
C PRO A 161 24.62 0.38 14.36
N THR A 162 24.49 1.40 15.21
CA THR A 162 23.32 2.29 15.27
C THR A 162 23.52 3.60 14.53
N TYR A 163 24.69 3.81 13.92
CA TYR A 163 24.97 5.02 13.15
C TYR A 163 24.03 5.12 11.95
N CYS A 164 23.46 6.29 11.76
CA CYS A 164 22.66 6.63 10.61
C CYS A 164 23.17 7.95 10.04
N LYS A 165 23.34 8.00 8.71
CA LYS A 165 23.64 9.24 8.00
C LYS A 165 22.36 9.75 7.37
N ALA A 166 21.86 10.88 7.86
CA ALA A 166 20.80 11.62 7.20
C ALA A 166 21.37 12.49 6.07
N VAL A 167 20.71 12.46 4.92
CA VAL A 167 20.96 13.36 3.79
C VAL A 167 19.69 14.17 3.56
N PRO A 168 19.68 15.45 3.99
CA PRO A 168 18.49 16.26 3.95
C PRO A 168 17.93 16.46 2.54
N GLY A 169 16.60 16.40 2.39
CA GLY A 169 15.90 16.71 1.14
C GLY A 169 15.99 15.65 0.03
N GLU A 170 16.54 14.47 0.33
CA GLU A 170 16.68 13.34 -0.63
C GLU A 170 15.67 12.20 -0.36
N GLY A 171 14.60 12.48 0.39
CA GLY A 171 13.47 11.59 0.64
C GLY A 171 12.30 11.76 -0.34
N MET A 172 11.08 11.45 0.12
CA MET A 172 9.83 11.59 -0.66
C MET A 172 9.29 13.03 -0.60
N PRO A 173 8.53 13.48 -1.62
CA PRO A 173 7.83 14.76 -1.58
C PRO A 173 6.82 14.83 -0.45
N LEU A 174 6.71 15.99 0.20
CA LEU A 174 5.67 16.23 1.20
C LEU A 174 4.33 16.46 0.49
N LEU A 175 3.25 15.95 1.09
CA LEU A 175 1.89 16.11 0.56
C LEU A 175 1.44 17.58 0.54
N GLU A 176 1.85 18.37 1.55
CA GLU A 176 1.47 19.77 1.71
C GLU A 176 2.23 20.70 0.75
N ASP A 177 3.50 20.42 0.50
CA ASP A 177 4.34 21.16 -0.46
C ASP A 177 5.24 20.19 -1.22
N PRO A 178 4.87 19.82 -2.46
CA PRO A 178 5.64 18.90 -3.29
C PRO A 178 7.05 19.39 -3.65
N ARG A 179 7.36 20.68 -3.43
CA ARG A 179 8.72 21.22 -3.63
C ARG A 179 9.66 20.86 -2.49
N ARG A 180 9.10 20.55 -1.31
CA ARG A 180 9.85 20.08 -0.15
C ARG A 180 9.85 18.56 -0.14
N ARG A 181 10.93 18.00 0.38
CA ARG A 181 11.12 16.55 0.51
C ARG A 181 11.55 16.22 1.93
N GLY A 182 11.25 15.00 2.35
CA GLY A 182 11.87 14.38 3.52
C GLY A 182 13.33 14.03 3.23
N ASP A 183 13.89 13.19 4.08
CA ASP A 183 15.31 12.91 4.09
C ASP A 183 15.63 11.48 3.63
N LEU A 184 16.85 11.28 3.14
CA LEU A 184 17.41 9.96 2.91
C LEU A 184 18.19 9.53 4.15
N LEU A 185 17.76 8.45 4.79
CA LEU A 185 18.37 7.85 5.97
C LEU A 185 19.19 6.63 5.57
N ILE A 186 20.51 6.77 5.62
CA ILE A 186 21.45 5.70 5.28
C ILE A 186 21.82 4.94 6.55
N HIS A 187 21.37 3.69 6.59
CA HIS A 187 21.77 2.71 7.60
C HIS A 187 22.88 1.82 7.07
N PHE A 188 23.78 1.44 7.97
CA PHE A 188 24.97 0.68 7.64
C PHE A 188 24.93 -0.69 8.30
N ASN A 189 25.08 -1.74 7.49
CA ASN A 189 25.32 -3.08 7.98
C ASN A 189 26.83 -3.38 7.89
N VAL A 190 27.49 -3.39 9.04
CA VAL A 190 28.94 -3.58 9.11
C VAL A 190 29.28 -5.07 9.02
N CYS A 191 29.90 -5.46 7.92
CA CYS A 191 30.35 -6.82 7.66
C CYS A 191 31.72 -7.07 8.31
N PHE A 192 31.72 -7.91 9.35
CA PHE A 192 32.95 -8.34 10.02
C PHE A 192 33.66 -9.45 9.24
N PRO A 193 35.00 -9.45 9.21
CA PRO A 193 35.74 -10.56 8.63
C PRO A 193 35.56 -11.83 9.48
N LYS A 194 35.32 -12.98 8.84
CA LYS A 194 35.13 -14.27 9.55
C LYS A 194 36.38 -14.74 10.29
N ARG A 195 37.56 -14.38 9.79
CA ARG A 195 38.87 -14.75 10.35
C ARG A 195 39.84 -13.58 10.16
N LEU A 196 40.80 -13.46 11.06
CA LEU A 196 41.88 -12.48 10.96
C LEU A 196 43.24 -13.16 11.23
N PRO A 197 44.24 -13.02 10.35
CA PRO A 197 45.55 -13.64 10.54
C PRO A 197 46.30 -13.01 11.74
N PRO A 198 47.22 -13.75 12.38
CA PRO A 198 47.93 -13.28 13.58
C PRO A 198 48.62 -11.92 13.41
N ASN A 199 49.27 -11.69 12.26
CA ASN A 199 49.97 -10.43 11.98
C ASN A 199 49.01 -9.23 12.00
N LYS A 200 47.81 -9.37 11.42
CA LYS A 200 46.79 -8.30 11.45
C LYS A 200 46.21 -8.10 12.85
N LYS A 201 46.07 -9.15 13.65
CA LYS A 201 45.64 -9.04 15.06
C LYS A 201 46.64 -8.23 15.88
N LEU A 202 47.94 -8.44 15.67
CA LEU A 202 48.99 -7.69 16.37
C LEU A 202 48.91 -6.19 16.04
N LEU A 203 48.78 -5.85 14.75
CA LEU A 203 48.62 -4.47 14.30
C LEU A 203 47.37 -3.80 14.89
N LEU A 204 46.22 -4.49 14.88
CA LEU A 204 44.99 -3.95 15.47
C LEU A 204 45.09 -3.78 16.98
N ARG A 205 45.78 -4.71 17.68
CA ARG A 205 46.00 -4.58 19.13
C ARG A 205 46.79 -3.31 19.45
N SER A 206 47.85 -3.04 18.68
CA SER A 206 48.63 -1.81 18.85
C SER A 206 47.86 -0.54 18.49
N ALA A 207 46.89 -0.60 17.58
CA ALA A 207 46.16 0.58 17.11
C ALA A 207 44.89 0.89 17.92
N LEU A 208 44.23 -0.13 18.49
CA LEU A 208 42.90 0.00 19.11
C LEU A 208 42.90 -0.29 20.62
N LEU A 209 43.93 -0.96 21.15
CA LEU A 209 43.98 -1.43 22.54
C LEU A 209 45.24 -0.98 23.29
N SER A 210 45.97 0.00 22.74
CA SER A 210 47.13 0.63 23.37
C SER A 210 46.73 1.68 24.39
#